data_AF-A0A833JHH1-F1
#
_entry.id   AF-A0A833JHH1-F1
#
_cell.length_a   1.000
_cell.length_b   1.000
_cell.length_c   1.000
_cell.angle_alpha   90.00
_cell.angle_beta   90.00
_cell.angle_gamma   90.00
#
_symmetry.space_group_name_H-M   'P 1'
#
loop_
_entity.id
_entity.type
_entity.pdbx_description
1 polymer ?
#
loop_
_entity_poly.entity_id
_entity_poly.type
_entity_poly.pdbx_seq_one_letter_code
_entity_poly.pdbx_strand_id
1 'polypeptide(L)'
;MSNTQLTEENIYNRNLISEEHNLQENSESFTIGSEEAAQILGVNRSRLSQLTSKGIFLFERRKIDTRNRLFYRLSDLLNHQRSQMHGNSYEYLETSTLDSKSTLKSEKIIEETQSSQVNIPPKKILLTLKNKNQKTTEFNHKATELFLQSEKRKEERSVVLNIELMKEKIFKQEEELNNLKALINKEETIFTQKIADNNSKLNKVLNTNFSIQSKINTIKNSNEELDLKLDELFNCFKKQKNWKIKKPKYRTPLAARR
;
A
#
# COMPACT_ATOMS: atom_id res chain seq x y z
N MET A 1 25.40 10.12 41.23
CA MET A 1 26.05 9.29 40.19
C MET A 1 25.02 8.22 39.79
N SER A 2 23.86 8.58 39.27
CA SER A 2 23.50 8.95 37.88
C SER A 2 22.86 7.76 37.17
N ASN A 3 21.54 7.60 37.35
CA ASN A 3 20.65 6.60 36.73
C ASN A 3 20.54 6.71 35.19
N THR A 4 21.42 7.48 34.54
CA THR A 4 21.42 7.74 33.09
C THR A 4 22.24 6.72 32.28
N GLN A 5 23.09 5.90 32.92
CA GLN A 5 23.96 4.96 32.19
C GLN A 5 23.29 3.61 31.88
N LEU A 6 22.29 3.20 32.66
CA LEU A 6 21.60 1.90 32.47
C LEU A 6 20.57 1.90 31.32
N THR A 7 20.22 3.06 30.78
CA THR A 7 19.27 3.18 29.65
C THR A 7 19.94 3.13 28.28
N GLU A 8 21.25 3.37 28.18
CA GLU A 8 21.97 3.41 26.89
C GLU A 8 22.38 2.02 26.40
N GLU A 9 22.74 1.09 27.30
CA GLU A 9 23.11 -0.29 26.91
C GLU A 9 21.93 -1.11 26.36
N ASN A 10 20.71 -0.85 26.84
CA ASN A 10 19.50 -1.53 26.34
C ASN A 10 19.05 -1.05 24.96
N ILE A 11 19.47 0.15 24.53
CA ILE A 11 19.19 0.67 23.18
C ILE A 11 20.15 0.06 22.16
N TYR A 12 21.41 -0.16 22.54
CA TYR A 12 22.40 -0.80 21.65
C TYR A 12 22.07 -2.27 21.36
N ASN A 13 21.62 -3.03 22.36
CA ASN A 13 21.31 -4.46 22.17
C ASN A 13 20.03 -4.72 21.36
N ARG A 14 19.10 -3.77 21.30
CA ARG A 14 17.89 -3.90 20.46
C ARG A 14 18.18 -3.69 18.96
N ASN A 15 19.26 -2.99 18.65
CA ASN A 15 19.67 -2.73 17.26
C ASN A 15 20.43 -3.91 16.62
N LEU A 16 21.12 -4.75 17.40
CA LEU A 16 21.84 -5.91 16.85
C LEU A 16 20.93 -7.07 16.42
N ILE A 17 19.79 -7.29 17.09
CA ILE A 17 18.89 -8.41 16.76
C ILE A 17 18.03 -8.11 15.50
N SER A 18 18.00 -6.86 15.04
CA SER A 18 17.25 -6.45 13.84
C SER A 18 18.08 -6.42 12.55
N GLU A 19 19.39 -6.71 12.62
CA GLU A 19 20.29 -6.67 11.46
C GLU A 19 20.32 -7.99 10.65
N GLU A 20 20.03 -9.14 11.26
CA GLU A 20 20.11 -10.44 10.54
C GLU A 20 18.89 -10.76 9.67
N HIS A 21 17.72 -10.17 9.94
CA HIS A 21 16.52 -10.39 9.12
C HIS A 21 16.32 -9.38 7.97
N ASN A 22 17.17 -8.36 7.84
CA ASN A 22 17.00 -7.27 6.86
C ASN A 22 17.89 -7.36 5.61
N LEU A 23 18.74 -8.40 5.49
CA LEU A 23 19.69 -8.50 4.38
C LEU A 23 19.07 -8.97 3.05
N GLN A 24 17.81 -9.41 3.04
CA GLN A 24 17.16 -10.00 1.86
C GLN A 24 16.07 -9.12 1.20
N GLU A 25 15.72 -7.98 1.80
CA GLU A 25 14.77 -6.99 1.23
C GLU A 25 15.45 -5.67 0.79
N ASN A 26 16.75 -5.70 0.52
CA ASN A 26 17.50 -4.58 -0.06
C ASN A 26 17.22 -4.37 -1.57
N SER A 27 16.05 -4.75 -2.05
CA SER A 27 15.57 -4.30 -3.36
C SER A 27 15.13 -2.84 -3.27
N GLU A 28 16.07 -1.94 -3.58
CA GLU A 28 15.84 -0.54 -3.95
C GLU A 28 14.97 0.28 -2.98
N SER A 29 15.51 0.61 -1.80
CA SER A 29 14.91 1.64 -0.95
C SER A 29 15.10 3.03 -1.57
N PHE A 30 14.10 3.47 -2.34
CA PHE A 30 14.06 4.83 -2.89
C PHE A 30 14.07 5.85 -1.75
N THR A 31 15.01 6.79 -1.84
CA THR A 31 15.18 7.89 -0.87
C THR A 31 14.76 9.19 -1.53
N ILE A 32 14.03 10.00 -0.76
CA ILE A 32 13.32 11.19 -1.24
C ILE A 32 13.74 12.40 -0.44
N GLY A 33 13.78 13.58 -1.08
CA GLY A 33 14.18 14.82 -0.43
C GLY A 33 13.15 15.30 0.60
N SER A 34 13.59 16.16 1.53
CA SER A 34 12.73 16.71 2.59
C SER A 34 11.50 17.49 2.10
N GLU A 35 11.56 18.07 0.90
CA GLU A 35 10.43 18.78 0.29
C GLU A 35 9.32 17.83 -0.15
N GLU A 36 9.69 16.82 -0.93
CA GLU A 36 8.78 15.79 -1.44
C GLU A 36 8.24 14.93 -0.28
N ALA A 37 9.07 14.61 0.72
CA ALA A 37 8.64 13.87 1.90
C ALA A 37 7.55 14.60 2.70
N ALA A 38 7.67 15.93 2.83
CA ALA A 38 6.66 16.75 3.50
C ALA A 38 5.33 16.75 2.72
N GLN A 39 5.41 16.78 1.38
CA GLN A 39 4.25 16.72 0.50
C GLN A 39 3.52 15.37 0.60
N ILE A 40 4.24 14.25 0.62
CA ILE A 40 3.65 12.90 0.76
C ILE A 40 2.88 12.77 2.07
N LEU A 41 3.44 13.29 3.16
CA LEU A 41 2.79 13.25 4.48
C LEU A 41 1.68 14.29 4.64
N GLY A 42 1.51 15.22 3.70
CA GLY A 42 0.54 16.32 3.81
C GLY A 42 0.86 17.31 4.93
N VAL A 43 2.14 17.48 5.29
CA VAL A 43 2.59 18.36 6.38
C VAL A 43 3.58 19.43 5.91
N ASN A 44 3.68 20.53 6.65
CA ASN A 44 4.71 21.55 6.37
C ASN A 44 6.12 21.05 6.74
N ARG A 45 7.16 21.59 6.09
CA ARG A 45 8.57 21.22 6.36
C ARG A 45 8.98 21.39 7.83
N SER A 46 8.44 22.41 8.51
CA SER A 46 8.66 22.61 9.95
C SER A 46 8.13 21.43 10.77
N ARG A 47 6.94 20.91 10.43
CA ARG A 47 6.36 19.75 11.09
C ARG A 47 7.15 18.48 10.79
N LEU A 48 7.58 18.28 9.54
CA LEU A 48 8.48 17.17 9.20
C LEU A 48 9.77 17.24 10.03
N SER A 49 10.39 18.41 10.15
CA SER A 49 11.59 18.60 10.98
C SER A 49 11.35 18.17 12.44
N GLN A 50 10.21 18.54 13.03
CA GLN A 50 9.88 18.09 14.39
C GLN A 50 9.74 16.57 14.50
N LEU A 51 9.08 15.92 13.53
CA LEU A 51 8.92 14.46 13.52
C LEU A 51 10.28 13.77 13.42
N THR A 52 11.21 14.35 12.67
CA THR A 52 12.58 13.83 12.54
C THR A 52 13.40 14.04 13.81
N SER A 53 13.27 15.19 14.47
CA SER A 53 13.91 15.44 15.77
C SER A 53 13.37 14.52 16.85
N LYS A 54 12.11 14.07 16.73
CA LYS A 54 11.50 13.06 17.61
C LYS A 54 11.89 11.62 17.27
N GLY A 55 12.70 11.39 16.23
CA GLY A 55 13.16 10.07 15.84
C GLY A 55 12.09 9.21 15.15
N ILE A 56 10.99 9.81 14.66
CA ILE A 56 9.89 9.07 14.02
C ILE A 56 10.30 8.57 12.62
N PHE A 57 11.14 9.33 11.92
CA PHE A 57 11.65 8.96 10.61
C PHE A 57 13.17 8.86 10.64
N LEU A 58 13.69 7.75 10.10
CA LEU A 58 15.10 7.60 9.79
C LEU A 58 15.44 8.49 8.60
N PHE A 59 16.62 9.10 8.63
CA PHE A 59 17.08 9.98 7.57
C PHE A 59 18.54 9.73 7.22
N GLU A 60 18.86 9.95 5.96
CA GLU A 60 20.22 9.98 5.44
C GLU A 60 20.61 11.44 5.16
N ARG A 61 21.82 11.83 5.59
CA ARG A 61 22.38 13.15 5.30
C ARG A 61 23.26 13.05 4.07
N ARG A 62 22.87 13.72 2.98
CA ARG A 62 23.69 13.82 1.77
C ARG A 62 24.02 15.28 1.44
N LYS A 63 25.20 15.52 0.89
CA LYS A 63 25.63 16.85 0.44
C LYS A 63 25.34 16.99 -1.05
N ILE A 64 24.46 17.91 -1.41
CA ILE A 64 24.10 18.20 -2.81
C ILE A 64 24.30 19.70 -3.06
N ASP A 65 24.97 20.04 -4.15
CA ASP A 65 25.19 21.41 -4.65
C ASP A 65 25.77 22.42 -3.64
N THR A 66 26.41 21.95 -2.56
CA THR A 66 26.96 22.69 -1.38
C THR A 66 26.14 22.69 -0.08
N ARG A 67 24.93 22.10 -0.05
CA ARG A 67 24.10 22.05 1.17
C ARG A 67 23.89 20.63 1.68
N ASN A 68 23.87 20.48 3.01
CA ASN A 68 23.43 19.25 3.64
C ASN A 68 21.91 19.15 3.49
N ARG A 69 21.44 18.12 2.80
CA ARG A 69 20.03 17.80 2.62
C ARG A 69 19.70 16.49 3.32
N LEU A 70 18.50 16.44 3.89
CA LEU A 70 17.96 15.25 4.54
C LEU A 70 17.15 14.46 3.53
N PHE A 71 17.40 13.16 3.49
CA PHE A 71 16.72 12.20 2.65
C PHE A 71 16.01 11.17 3.52
N TYR A 72 14.78 10.84 3.15
CA TYR A 72 13.93 9.90 3.88
C TYR A 72 13.61 8.71 3.00
N ARG A 73 13.43 7.54 3.60
CA ARG A 73 12.97 6.36 2.86
C ARG A 73 11.50 6.50 2.51
N LEU A 74 11.14 6.29 1.25
CA LEU A 74 9.76 6.39 0.78
C LEU A 74 8.83 5.38 1.50
N SER A 75 9.32 4.17 1.75
CA SER A 75 8.60 3.12 2.49
C SER A 75 8.06 3.63 3.83
N ASP A 76 8.91 4.29 4.59
CA ASP A 76 8.62 4.71 5.97
C ASP A 76 7.58 5.84 5.97
N LEU A 77 7.69 6.76 5.01
CA LEU A 77 6.73 7.85 4.82
C LEU A 77 5.34 7.32 4.44
N LEU A 78 5.27 6.39 3.48
CA LEU A 78 4.01 5.81 3.04
C LEU A 78 3.38 4.94 4.13
N ASN A 79 4.17 4.16 4.85
CA ASN A 79 3.67 3.35 5.97
C ASN A 79 3.11 4.23 7.08
N HIS A 80 3.80 5.32 7.43
CA HIS A 80 3.29 6.28 8.40
C HIS A 80 1.98 6.92 7.92
N GLN A 81 1.90 7.33 6.65
CA GLN A 81 0.68 7.90 6.07
C GLN A 81 -0.49 6.90 6.13
N ARG A 82 -0.25 5.64 5.76
CA ARG A 82 -1.26 4.57 5.87
C ARG A 82 -1.68 4.37 7.32
N SER A 83 -0.74 4.30 8.25
CA SER A 83 -1.05 4.15 9.68
C SER A 83 -1.92 5.30 10.21
N GLN A 84 -1.68 6.54 9.80
CA GLN A 84 -2.54 7.68 10.16
C GLN A 84 -3.94 7.58 9.56
N MET A 85 -4.06 7.10 8.31
CA MET A 85 -5.36 6.90 7.66
C MET A 85 -6.18 5.76 8.30
N HIS A 86 -5.51 4.69 8.76
CA HIS A 86 -6.17 3.53 9.37
C HIS A 86 -6.37 3.69 10.89
N GLY A 87 -5.60 4.56 11.55
CA GLY A 87 -5.70 4.85 12.98
C GLY A 87 -7.02 5.53 13.39
N ASN A 88 -7.77 6.10 12.44
CA ASN A 88 -9.11 6.64 12.71
C ASN A 88 -10.23 5.60 12.56
N SER A 89 -9.94 4.37 12.13
CA SER A 89 -10.96 3.35 11.86
C SER A 89 -10.68 1.98 12.51
N TYR A 90 -9.66 1.85 13.35
CA TYR A 90 -9.24 0.56 13.92
C TYR A 90 -9.18 0.49 15.46
N GLU A 91 -9.91 1.33 16.18
CA GLU A 91 -10.06 1.16 17.65
C GLU A 91 -11.13 0.11 18.04
N TYR A 92 -11.65 -0.68 17.09
CA TYR A 92 -12.69 -1.69 17.37
C TYR A 92 -12.44 -3.10 16.82
N LEU A 93 -11.28 -3.41 16.24
CA LEU A 93 -11.04 -4.72 15.60
C LEU A 93 -9.77 -5.45 16.02
N GLU A 94 -9.14 -5.06 17.13
CA GLU A 94 -7.92 -5.74 17.61
C GLU A 94 -8.04 -6.20 19.08
N THR A 95 -9.11 -6.92 19.39
CA THR A 95 -9.15 -7.86 20.52
C THR A 95 -9.97 -9.11 20.14
N SER A 96 -9.47 -9.92 19.21
CA SER A 96 -10.02 -11.26 19.02
C SER A 96 -8.98 -12.25 18.49
N THR A 97 -7.84 -12.35 19.16
CA THR A 97 -7.06 -13.58 19.17
C THR A 97 -6.56 -13.84 20.59
N LEU A 98 -6.95 -15.00 21.13
CA LEU A 98 -6.67 -15.55 22.47
C LEU A 98 -7.58 -15.05 23.60
N ASP A 99 -8.71 -15.73 23.82
CA ASP A 99 -8.81 -16.76 24.88
C ASP A 99 -10.26 -17.25 25.12
N SER A 100 -10.38 -18.57 25.26
CA SER A 100 -11.30 -19.29 26.15
C SER A 100 -12.83 -19.28 25.93
N LYS A 101 -13.32 -20.47 25.55
CA LYS A 101 -14.59 -21.11 25.97
C LYS A 101 -15.30 -20.44 27.16
N SER A 102 -16.56 -20.04 26.98
CA SER A 102 -17.64 -20.29 27.96
C SER A 102 -19.04 -20.03 27.38
N THR A 103 -19.87 -21.07 27.43
CA THR A 103 -21.33 -21.06 27.65
C THR A 103 -22.20 -19.93 27.05
N LEU A 104 -22.87 -20.23 25.93
CA LEU A 104 -24.07 -19.52 25.48
C LEU A 104 -25.30 -20.00 26.27
N LYS A 105 -25.83 -19.12 27.13
CA LYS A 105 -27.21 -19.19 27.65
C LYS A 105 -27.98 -17.97 27.14
N SER A 106 -29.06 -18.27 26.40
CA SER A 106 -30.37 -17.60 26.37
C SER A 106 -30.48 -16.07 26.26
N GLU A 107 -31.08 -15.60 25.17
CA GLU A 107 -32.21 -14.64 25.15
C GLU A 107 -32.85 -14.64 23.74
N LYS A 108 -34.03 -15.26 23.62
CA LYS A 108 -35.35 -14.60 23.45
C LYS A 108 -35.47 -13.72 22.19
N ILE A 109 -35.92 -14.40 21.14
CA ILE A 109 -36.58 -13.86 19.95
C ILE A 109 -38.02 -13.48 20.36
N ILE A 110 -38.43 -12.24 20.10
CA ILE A 110 -39.83 -11.81 20.09
C ILE A 110 -40.23 -11.75 18.62
N GLU A 111 -40.99 -12.74 18.16
CA GLU A 111 -41.82 -12.65 16.98
C GLU A 111 -43.27 -12.91 17.40
N GLU A 112 -44.10 -11.88 17.24
CA GLU A 112 -45.54 -11.96 17.30
C GLU A 112 -46.06 -12.63 16.02
N THR A 113 -46.79 -13.74 16.16
CA THR A 113 -47.90 -14.03 15.24
C THR A 113 -48.89 -15.00 15.88
N GLN A 114 -50.07 -14.44 16.19
CA GLN A 114 -51.41 -14.99 16.00
C GLN A 114 -51.64 -16.50 16.20
N SER A 115 -52.40 -16.83 17.25
CA SER A 115 -53.56 -17.71 17.08
C SER A 115 -54.57 -17.46 18.20
N SER A 116 -55.85 -17.32 17.86
CA SER A 116 -56.99 -17.93 18.56
C SER A 116 -58.31 -17.35 18.03
N GLN A 117 -58.96 -18.10 17.14
CA GLN A 117 -60.41 -18.12 17.04
C GLN A 117 -60.92 -19.29 17.90
N VAL A 118 -61.72 -19.04 18.93
CA VAL A 118 -62.79 -19.94 19.37
C VAL A 118 -63.98 -19.11 19.90
N ASN A 119 -65.15 -19.40 19.32
CA ASN A 119 -66.49 -18.90 19.61
C ASN A 119 -66.98 -19.09 21.06
N ILE A 120 -67.65 -18.08 21.65
CA ILE A 120 -68.81 -18.24 22.55
C ILE A 120 -69.73 -16.98 22.50
N PRO A 121 -71.06 -17.09 22.25
CA PRO A 121 -72.04 -16.01 22.43
C PRO A 121 -72.92 -16.26 23.70
N PRO A 122 -73.99 -15.48 23.92
CA PRO A 122 -74.04 -14.24 24.69
C PRO A 122 -74.67 -14.42 26.09
N LYS A 123 -74.35 -13.56 27.06
CA LYS A 123 -75.17 -13.43 28.29
C LYS A 123 -75.64 -11.99 28.50
N LYS A 124 -76.94 -11.85 28.22
CA LYS A 124 -77.97 -10.96 28.77
C LYS A 124 -77.50 -9.68 29.45
N ILE A 125 -77.87 -8.59 28.77
CA ILE A 125 -78.18 -7.26 29.29
C ILE A 125 -78.95 -7.38 30.62
N LEU A 126 -78.39 -6.82 31.68
CA LEU A 126 -79.18 -6.30 32.80
C LEU A 126 -78.84 -4.82 32.94
N LEU A 127 -79.73 -3.99 32.41
CA LEU A 127 -79.75 -2.55 32.60
C LEU A 127 -80.07 -2.26 34.07
N THR A 128 -79.08 -1.79 34.83
CA THR A 128 -79.33 -0.98 36.02
C THR A 128 -78.96 0.47 35.72
N LEU A 129 -80.00 1.30 35.67
CA LEU A 129 -79.90 2.75 35.70
C LEU A 129 -79.09 3.17 36.92
N LYS A 130 -77.88 3.68 36.70
CA LYS A 130 -77.18 4.69 37.50
C LYS A 130 -75.81 4.88 36.88
N ASN A 131 -75.68 5.73 35.86
CA ASN A 131 -74.38 6.20 35.35
C ASN A 131 -74.56 7.30 34.29
N LYS A 132 -74.98 8.49 34.71
CA LYS A 132 -74.90 9.68 33.84
C LYS A 132 -73.51 10.33 33.89
N ASN A 133 -72.71 10.06 34.93
CA ASN A 133 -71.35 10.62 35.07
C ASN A 133 -70.24 9.68 34.56
N GLN A 134 -70.48 8.38 34.40
CA GLN A 134 -69.48 7.45 33.83
C GLN A 134 -69.48 7.46 32.29
N LYS A 135 -70.61 7.77 31.65
CA LYS A 135 -70.69 7.84 30.18
C LYS A 135 -69.94 9.03 29.59
N THR A 136 -69.85 10.16 30.31
CA THR A 136 -69.06 11.32 29.89
C THR A 136 -67.56 11.08 30.05
N THR A 137 -67.12 10.38 31.10
CA THR A 137 -65.71 9.98 31.26
C THR A 137 -65.30 8.92 30.24
N GLU A 138 -66.16 7.94 29.94
CA GLU A 138 -65.91 6.96 28.86
C GLU A 138 -65.87 7.62 27.48
N PHE A 139 -66.75 8.59 27.22
CA PHE A 139 -66.75 9.33 25.96
C PHE A 139 -65.51 10.23 25.82
N ASN A 140 -65.10 10.90 26.90
CA ASN A 140 -63.87 11.69 26.93
C ASN A 140 -62.63 10.81 26.78
N HIS A 141 -62.59 9.62 27.39
CA HIS A 141 -61.50 8.65 27.19
C HIS A 141 -61.42 8.18 25.73
N LYS A 142 -62.55 7.86 25.10
CA LYS A 142 -62.59 7.51 23.67
C LYS A 142 -62.14 8.65 22.76
N ALA A 143 -62.49 9.89 23.09
CA ALA A 143 -62.05 11.06 22.35
C ALA A 143 -60.53 11.29 22.48
N THR A 144 -59.97 11.14 23.69
CA THR A 144 -58.52 11.21 23.90
C THR A 144 -57.76 10.07 23.21
N GLU A 145 -58.33 8.88 23.19
CA GLU A 145 -57.73 7.70 22.55
C GLU A 145 -57.74 7.84 21.01
N LEU A 146 -58.82 8.38 20.44
CA LEU A 146 -58.88 8.73 19.01
C LEU A 146 -57.89 9.85 18.64
N PHE A 147 -57.70 10.83 19.52
CA PHE A 147 -56.70 11.89 19.31
C PHE A 147 -55.27 11.33 19.32
N LEU A 148 -54.93 10.50 20.31
CA LEU A 148 -53.64 9.79 20.38
C LEU A 148 -53.39 8.90 19.16
N GLN A 149 -54.40 8.16 18.70
CA GLN A 149 -54.30 7.40 17.44
C GLN A 149 -54.07 8.30 16.22
N SER A 150 -54.68 9.50 16.20
CA SER A 150 -54.50 10.44 15.09
C SER A 150 -53.09 11.06 15.08
N GLU A 151 -52.51 11.34 16.24
CA GLU A 151 -51.11 11.78 16.36
C GLU A 151 -50.15 10.67 15.96
N LYS A 152 -50.36 9.44 16.46
CA LYS A 152 -49.55 8.28 16.08
C LYS A 152 -49.55 8.04 14.56
N ARG A 153 -50.70 8.19 13.89
CA ARG A 153 -50.79 8.11 12.41
C ARG A 153 -50.06 9.25 11.70
N LYS A 154 -49.99 10.44 12.29
CA LYS A 154 -49.21 11.56 11.72
C LYS A 154 -47.72 11.30 11.85
N GLU A 155 -47.27 10.77 12.98
CA GLU A 155 -45.88 10.34 13.19
C GLU A 155 -45.50 9.18 12.25
N GLU A 156 -46.36 8.18 12.10
CA GLU A 156 -46.13 7.08 11.15
C GLU A 156 -45.99 7.60 9.70
N ARG A 157 -46.82 8.57 9.30
CA ARG A 157 -46.71 9.21 7.97
C ARG A 157 -45.42 10.01 7.81
N SER A 158 -44.96 10.72 8.83
CA SER A 158 -43.70 11.48 8.76
C SER A 158 -42.50 10.54 8.71
N VAL A 159 -42.54 9.40 9.42
CA VAL A 159 -41.53 8.34 9.35
C VAL A 159 -41.49 7.73 7.95
N VAL A 160 -42.64 7.42 7.34
CA VAL A 160 -42.69 6.89 5.97
C VAL A 160 -42.10 7.87 4.96
N LEU A 161 -42.44 9.16 5.04
CA LEU A 161 -41.85 10.21 4.20
C LEU A 161 -40.33 10.31 4.38
N ASN A 162 -39.84 10.24 5.61
CA ASN A 162 -38.39 10.24 5.88
C ASN A 162 -37.69 9.00 5.30
N ILE A 163 -38.33 7.82 5.38
CA ILE A 163 -37.81 6.59 4.77
C ILE A 163 -37.73 6.73 3.25
N GLU A 164 -38.75 7.29 2.61
CA GLU A 164 -38.80 7.51 1.16
C GLU A 164 -37.70 8.48 0.71
N LEU A 165 -37.50 9.57 1.45
CA LEU A 165 -36.45 10.55 1.20
C LEU A 165 -35.03 9.95 1.41
N MET A 166 -34.87 9.06 2.40
CA MET A 166 -33.63 8.31 2.57
C MET A 166 -33.38 7.33 1.43
N LYS A 167 -34.41 6.63 0.94
CA LYS A 167 -34.27 5.74 -0.23
C LYS A 167 -33.83 6.50 -1.48
N GLU A 168 -34.37 7.69 -1.71
CA GLU A 168 -33.97 8.53 -2.85
C GLU A 168 -32.50 8.97 -2.74
N LYS A 169 -32.03 9.31 -1.53
CA LYS A 169 -30.61 9.61 -1.29
C LYS A 169 -29.71 8.41 -1.54
N ILE A 170 -30.10 7.22 -1.09
CA ILE A 170 -29.36 5.98 -1.33
C ILE A 170 -29.26 5.71 -2.83
N PHE A 171 -30.37 5.86 -3.57
CA PHE A 171 -30.39 5.65 -5.02
C PHE A 171 -29.42 6.61 -5.76
N LYS A 172 -29.39 7.90 -5.38
CA LYS A 172 -28.43 8.86 -5.95
C LYS A 172 -26.98 8.49 -5.65
N GLN A 173 -26.69 8.03 -4.43
CA GLN A 173 -25.36 7.56 -4.04
C GLN A 173 -24.95 6.30 -4.81
N GLU A 174 -25.87 5.38 -5.08
CA GLU A 174 -25.62 4.20 -5.91
C GLU A 174 -25.31 4.58 -7.37
N GLU A 175 -26.01 5.57 -7.92
CA GLU A 175 -25.76 6.08 -9.26
C GLU A 175 -24.38 6.76 -9.37
N GLU A 176 -24.02 7.59 -8.39
CA GLU A 176 -22.68 8.18 -8.29
C GLU A 176 -21.59 7.11 -8.17
N LEU A 177 -21.80 6.08 -7.34
CA LEU A 177 -20.87 4.96 -7.21
C LEU A 177 -20.72 4.18 -8.52
N ASN A 178 -21.79 3.98 -9.26
CA ASN A 178 -21.74 3.30 -10.56
C ASN A 178 -20.99 4.13 -11.60
N ASN A 179 -21.18 5.46 -11.61
CA ASN A 179 -20.42 6.37 -12.47
C ASN A 179 -18.92 6.36 -12.14
N LEU A 180 -18.57 6.38 -10.85
CA LEU A 180 -17.17 6.27 -10.40
C LEU A 180 -16.54 4.94 -10.80
N LYS A 181 -17.26 3.81 -10.63
CA LYS A 181 -16.79 2.49 -11.09
C LYS A 181 -16.54 2.48 -12.60
N ALA A 182 -17.43 3.08 -13.38
CA ALA A 182 -17.26 3.15 -14.84
C ALA A 182 -16.02 3.96 -15.23
N LEU A 183 -15.74 5.07 -14.54
CA LEU A 183 -14.53 5.86 -14.75
C LEU A 183 -13.26 5.07 -14.40
N ILE A 184 -13.24 4.40 -13.25
CA ILE A 184 -12.11 3.55 -12.83
C ILE A 184 -11.84 2.46 -13.87
N ASN A 185 -12.87 1.74 -14.30
CA ASN A 185 -12.72 0.69 -15.32
C ASN A 185 -12.14 1.26 -16.63
N LYS A 186 -12.57 2.45 -17.03
CA LYS A 186 -12.02 3.11 -18.23
C LYS A 186 -10.55 3.47 -18.05
N GLU A 187 -10.16 4.00 -16.90
CA GLU A 187 -8.75 4.28 -16.61
C GLU A 187 -7.90 3.00 -16.58
N GLU A 188 -8.39 1.92 -15.96
CA GLU A 188 -7.73 0.62 -15.96
C GLU A 188 -7.50 0.08 -17.38
N THR A 189 -8.48 0.21 -18.28
CA THR A 189 -8.29 -0.19 -19.70
C THR A 189 -7.20 0.63 -20.39
N ILE A 190 -7.12 1.93 -20.10
CA ILE A 190 -6.06 2.80 -20.66
C ILE A 190 -4.69 2.40 -20.10
N PHE A 191 -4.60 2.10 -18.80
CA PHE A 191 -3.34 1.67 -18.17
C PHE A 191 -2.87 0.32 -18.70
N THR A 192 -3.76 -0.66 -18.79
CA THR A 192 -3.44 -1.99 -19.34
C THR A 192 -2.95 -1.90 -20.79
N GLN A 193 -3.57 -1.04 -21.61
CA GLN A 193 -3.12 -0.80 -22.97
C GLN A 193 -1.72 -0.13 -23.02
N LYS A 194 -1.47 0.87 -22.18
CA LYS A 194 -0.13 1.49 -22.08
C LYS A 194 0.95 0.49 -21.65
N ILE A 195 0.62 -0.42 -20.72
CA ILE A 195 1.54 -1.48 -20.29
C ILE A 195 1.84 -2.42 -21.46
N ALA A 196 0.83 -2.84 -22.22
CA ALA A 196 1.01 -3.69 -23.40
C ALA A 196 1.90 -3.02 -24.46
N ASP A 197 1.67 -1.74 -24.75
CA ASP A 197 2.48 -0.96 -25.68
C ASP A 197 3.94 -0.84 -25.22
N ASN A 198 4.16 -0.56 -23.94
CA ASN A 198 5.50 -0.46 -23.36
C ASN A 198 6.22 -1.81 -23.40
N ASN A 199 5.53 -2.92 -23.11
CA ASN A 199 6.09 -4.26 -23.21
C ASN A 199 6.47 -4.60 -24.66
N SER A 200 5.66 -4.19 -25.64
CA SER A 200 6.00 -4.38 -27.06
C SER A 200 7.27 -3.61 -27.46
N LYS A 201 7.44 -2.38 -26.95
CA LYS A 201 8.64 -1.56 -27.16
C LYS A 201 9.86 -2.15 -26.47
N LEU A 202 9.71 -2.61 -25.23
CA LEU A 202 10.76 -3.27 -24.47
C LEU A 202 11.26 -4.52 -25.20
N ASN A 203 10.35 -5.37 -25.69
CA ASN A 203 10.72 -6.56 -26.45
C ASN A 203 11.48 -6.23 -27.73
N LYS A 204 11.12 -5.15 -28.44
CA LYS A 204 11.91 -4.66 -29.59
C LYS A 204 13.32 -4.28 -29.17
N VAL A 205 13.47 -3.54 -28.07
CA VAL A 205 14.80 -3.15 -27.54
C VAL A 205 15.60 -4.39 -27.14
N LEU A 206 15.00 -5.34 -26.42
CA LEU A 206 15.66 -6.59 -26.03
C LEU A 206 16.14 -7.39 -27.24
N ASN A 207 15.32 -7.51 -28.29
CA ASN A 207 15.71 -8.17 -29.53
C ASN A 207 16.87 -7.46 -30.23
N THR A 208 16.87 -6.11 -30.27
CA THR A 208 18.00 -5.36 -30.83
C THR A 208 19.27 -5.55 -30.00
N ASN A 209 19.16 -5.57 -28.67
CA ASN A 209 20.29 -5.81 -27.78
C ASN A 209 20.86 -7.22 -27.98
N PHE A 210 20.00 -8.23 -28.10
CA PHE A 210 20.41 -9.59 -28.42
C PHE A 210 21.16 -9.68 -29.76
N SER A 211 20.65 -9.01 -30.80
CA SER A 211 21.33 -8.93 -32.10
C SER A 211 22.71 -8.26 -32.00
N ILE A 212 22.82 -7.18 -31.22
CA ILE A 212 24.10 -6.50 -30.96
C ILE A 212 25.07 -7.43 -30.22
N GLN A 213 24.61 -8.11 -29.17
CA GLN A 213 25.44 -9.06 -28.42
C GLN A 213 25.94 -10.21 -29.30
N SER A 214 25.07 -10.76 -30.16
CA SER A 214 25.46 -11.77 -31.14
C SER A 214 26.56 -11.24 -32.07
N LYS A 215 26.41 -10.01 -32.59
CA LYS A 215 27.45 -9.36 -33.42
C LYS A 215 28.75 -9.16 -32.66
N ILE A 216 28.71 -8.71 -31.40
CA ILE A 216 29.89 -8.55 -30.56
C ILE A 216 30.62 -9.89 -30.40
N ASN A 217 29.88 -10.98 -30.17
CA ASN A 217 30.47 -12.31 -30.04
C ASN A 217 31.10 -12.78 -31.36
N THR A 218 30.45 -12.53 -32.51
CA THR A 218 31.07 -12.85 -33.82
C THR A 218 32.36 -12.08 -34.04
N ILE A 219 32.40 -10.78 -33.68
CA ILE A 219 33.61 -9.95 -33.81
C ILE A 219 34.71 -10.46 -32.87
N LYS A 220 34.37 -10.83 -31.63
CA LYS A 220 35.35 -11.41 -30.68
C LYS A 220 35.97 -12.67 -31.24
N ASN A 221 35.16 -13.61 -31.74
CA ASN A 221 35.67 -14.85 -32.34
C ASN A 221 36.55 -14.57 -33.56
N SER A 222 36.15 -13.62 -34.43
CA SER A 222 36.99 -13.22 -35.59
C SER A 222 38.32 -12.59 -35.17
N ASN A 223 38.34 -11.80 -34.08
CA ASN A 223 39.58 -11.23 -33.55
C ASN A 223 40.48 -12.33 -32.97
N GLU A 224 39.93 -13.28 -32.22
CA GLU A 224 40.68 -14.43 -31.70
C GLU A 224 41.30 -15.26 -32.84
N GLU A 225 40.56 -15.48 -33.95
CA GLU A 225 41.11 -16.13 -35.14
C GLU A 225 42.25 -15.33 -35.81
N LEU A 226 42.13 -14.00 -35.85
CA LEU A 226 43.17 -13.13 -36.40
C LEU A 226 44.43 -13.13 -35.53
N ASP A 227 44.27 -13.10 -34.20
CA ASP A 227 45.38 -13.18 -33.25
C ASP A 227 46.13 -14.51 -33.41
N LEU A 228 45.41 -15.64 -33.55
CA LEU A 228 46.02 -16.94 -33.83
C LEU A 228 46.80 -16.95 -35.15
N LYS A 229 46.25 -16.37 -36.23
CA LYS A 229 46.93 -16.26 -37.53
C LYS A 229 48.17 -15.37 -37.46
N LEU A 230 48.12 -14.28 -36.69
CA LEU A 230 49.27 -13.42 -36.45
C LEU A 230 50.38 -14.18 -35.72
N ASP A 231 50.04 -14.92 -34.67
CA ASP A 231 50.99 -15.74 -33.92
C ASP A 231 51.63 -16.84 -34.78
N GLU A 232 50.86 -17.49 -35.66
CA GLU A 232 51.39 -18.44 -36.64
C GLU A 232 52.40 -17.80 -37.60
N LEU A 233 52.07 -16.62 -38.15
CA LEU A 233 52.98 -15.86 -39.01
C LEU A 233 54.26 -15.46 -38.27
N PHE A 234 54.15 -14.91 -37.06
CA PHE A 234 55.31 -14.54 -36.25
C PHE A 234 56.20 -15.75 -35.92
N ASN A 235 55.60 -16.90 -35.64
CA ASN A 235 56.34 -18.14 -35.40
C ASN A 235 57.04 -18.66 -36.67
N CYS A 236 56.42 -18.53 -37.84
CA CYS A 236 57.07 -18.81 -39.12
C CYS A 236 58.27 -17.88 -39.38
N PHE A 237 58.13 -16.57 -39.13
CA PHE A 237 59.24 -15.62 -39.28
C PHE A 237 60.40 -15.88 -38.30
N LYS A 238 60.11 -16.28 -37.06
CA LYS A 238 61.14 -16.66 -36.08
C LYS A 238 61.94 -17.89 -36.54
N LYS A 239 61.27 -18.90 -37.13
CA LYS A 239 61.94 -20.12 -37.64
C LYS A 239 62.88 -19.85 -38.83
N GLN A 240 62.61 -18.83 -39.64
CA GLN A 240 63.42 -18.49 -40.81
C GLN A 240 64.65 -17.61 -40.49
N LYS A 241 64.76 -17.06 -39.27
CA LYS A 241 65.84 -16.17 -38.84
C LYS A 241 67.12 -16.91 -38.39
N ASN A 242 67.48 -18.01 -39.06
CA ASN A 242 68.83 -18.61 -38.96
C ASN A 242 69.79 -17.97 -39.97
N TRP A 243 69.88 -16.65 -39.97
CA TRP A 243 70.89 -15.95 -40.77
C TRP A 243 72.21 -16.10 -40.04
N LYS A 244 73.03 -17.07 -40.46
CA LYS A 244 74.40 -17.20 -39.99
C LYS A 244 75.11 -15.86 -40.25
N ILE A 245 75.28 -15.05 -39.22
CA ILE A 245 76.11 -13.85 -39.26
C ILE A 245 77.52 -14.33 -39.63
N LYS A 246 77.90 -14.20 -40.89
CA LYS A 246 79.27 -14.46 -41.31
C LYS A 246 80.14 -13.42 -40.61
N LYS A 247 80.98 -13.85 -39.68
CA LYS A 247 81.98 -12.97 -39.06
C LYS A 247 82.82 -12.38 -40.20
N PRO A 248 83.03 -11.05 -40.25
CA PRO A 248 83.95 -10.48 -41.22
C PRO A 248 85.34 -11.06 -40.96
N LYS A 249 85.87 -11.82 -41.92
CA LYS A 249 87.32 -11.99 -42.06
C LYS A 249 87.87 -10.59 -42.34
N TYR A 250 89.06 -10.27 -41.84
CA TYR A 250 89.70 -8.95 -41.90
C TYR A 250 89.30 -7.98 -40.77
N ARG A 251 89.92 -8.16 -39.60
CA ARG A 251 90.45 -7.03 -38.84
C ARG A 251 91.96 -7.10 -38.94
N THR A 252 92.57 -6.17 -39.68
CA THR A 252 94.01 -5.91 -39.58
C THR A 252 94.30 -5.39 -38.17
N PRO A 253 95.24 -5.99 -37.41
CA PRO A 253 95.63 -5.43 -36.13
C PRO A 253 96.28 -4.06 -36.39
N LEU A 254 95.73 -3.02 -35.75
CA LEU A 254 96.38 -1.71 -35.71
C LEU A 254 97.75 -1.89 -35.04
N ALA A 255 98.82 -1.51 -35.74
CA ALA A 255 100.17 -1.52 -35.20
C ALA A 255 100.22 -0.65 -33.94
N ALA A 256 100.72 -1.22 -32.84
CA ALA A 256 100.97 -0.49 -31.62
C ALA A 256 101.96 0.65 -31.92
N ARG A 257 101.53 1.90 -31.72
CA ARG A 257 102.45 3.04 -31.71
C ARG A 257 103.12 3.10 -30.33
N ARG A 258 104.39 2.68 -30.33
CA ARG A 258 105.47 2.88 -29.35
C ARG A 258 105.21 2.42 -27.92
#